data_AF-A0A6J1GEU6-F1
#
_entry.id   AF-A0A6J1GEU6-F1
#
_cell.length_a   1.000
_cell.length_b   1.000
_cell.length_c   1.000
_cell.angle_alpha   90.00
_cell.angle_beta   90.00
_cell.angle_gamma   90.00
#
_symmetry.space_group_name_H-M   'P 1'
#
loop_
_entity.id
_entity.type
_entity.pdbx_description
1 polymer ?
#
loop_
_entity_poly.entity_id
_entity_poly.type
_entity_poly.pdbx_seq_one_letter_code
_entity_poly.pdbx_strand_id
1 'polypeptide(L)'
;MTSLTEGTYRLRLAIASATRSDLKINVNSMGSESSLVFQLMNLGMDNTVCRHGNHGLYRNYSVEIPSSMLIKGDNSIFLTQARGGDELCGLLYDYLRLEAPDDTPSS
;
A
#
# COMPACT_ATOMS: atom_id res chain seq x y z
N MET A 1 18.79 19.42 -10.31
CA MET A 1 18.77 17.98 -10.00
C MET A 1 18.51 17.85 -8.51
N THR A 2 17.29 17.48 -8.12
CA THR A 2 16.94 17.24 -6.72
C THR A 2 17.51 15.89 -6.31
N SER A 3 18.35 15.86 -5.28
CA SER A 3 18.85 14.61 -4.68
C SER A 3 17.72 13.88 -3.94
N LEU A 4 17.78 12.55 -3.91
CA LEU A 4 16.93 11.74 -3.04
C LEU A 4 17.24 12.11 -1.58
N THR A 5 16.22 12.47 -0.80
CA THR A 5 16.36 12.68 0.65
C THR A 5 16.55 11.32 1.31
N GLU A 6 17.60 11.17 2.10
CA GLU A 6 17.86 9.96 2.86
C GLU A 6 16.85 9.81 4.00
N GLY A 7 16.42 8.58 4.27
CA GLY A 7 15.47 8.28 5.34
C GLY A 7 14.32 7.40 4.88
N THR A 8 13.27 7.34 5.69
CA THR A 8 12.10 6.50 5.43
C THR A 8 10.95 7.32 4.87
N TYR A 9 10.60 7.05 3.62
CA TYR A 9 9.39 7.58 2.98
C TYR A 9 8.17 6.83 3.51
N ARG A 10 7.02 7.49 3.55
CA ARG A 10 5.76 6.88 4.02
C ARG A 10 4.70 6.95 2.94
N LEU A 11 4.31 5.79 2.41
CA LEU A 11 3.13 5.68 1.54
C LEU A 11 1.89 5.50 2.42
N ARG A 12 1.08 6.55 2.52
CA ARG A 12 -0.27 6.51 3.10
C ARG A 12 -1.24 6.00 2.05
N LEU A 13 -2.09 5.05 2.43
CA LEU A 13 -3.18 4.60 1.58
C LEU A 13 -4.46 4.37 2.37
N ALA A 14 -5.60 4.68 1.78
CA ALA A 14 -6.92 4.36 2.31
C ALA A 14 -7.64 3.41 1.35
N ILE A 15 -8.14 2.30 1.89
CA ILE A 15 -8.99 1.36 1.17
C ILE A 15 -10.43 1.68 1.56
N ALA A 16 -11.25 2.10 0.60
CA ALA A 16 -12.68 2.36 0.80
C ALA A 16 -13.47 1.05 0.95
N SER A 17 -13.09 0.04 0.17
CA SER A 17 -13.72 -1.28 0.20
C SER A 17 -12.74 -2.34 -0.30
N ALA A 18 -12.88 -3.55 0.22
CA ALA A 18 -12.18 -4.72 -0.26
C ALA A 18 -13.13 -5.91 -0.28
N THR A 19 -13.05 -6.72 -1.32
CA THR A 19 -13.82 -7.95 -1.45
C THR A 19 -12.86 -9.07 -1.80
N ARG A 20 -12.76 -10.05 -0.90
CA ARG A 20 -11.94 -11.27 -1.04
C ARG A 20 -10.61 -10.99 -1.73
N SER A 21 -9.78 -10.12 -1.17
CA SER A 21 -8.58 -9.63 -1.84
C SER A 21 -7.34 -9.72 -0.97
N ASP A 22 -6.21 -9.89 -1.63
CA ASP A 22 -4.89 -9.79 -1.05
C ASP A 22 -4.19 -8.62 -1.74
N LEU A 23 -3.56 -7.72 -0.97
CA LEU A 23 -2.81 -6.58 -1.49
C LEU A 23 -1.32 -6.79 -1.23
N LYS A 24 -0.51 -6.74 -2.28
CA LYS A 24 0.96 -6.63 -2.20
C LYS A 24 1.40 -5.30 -2.80
N ILE A 25 2.35 -4.63 -2.17
CA ILE A 25 2.92 -3.36 -2.66
C ILE A 25 4.41 -3.55 -2.90
N ASN A 26 4.84 -3.28 -4.12
CA ASN A 26 6.22 -3.38 -4.53
C ASN A 26 6.75 -2.03 -5.05
N VAL A 27 8.06 -1.81 -4.90
CA VAL A 27 8.74 -0.60 -5.39
C VAL A 27 9.76 -0.96 -6.48
N ASN A 28 9.69 -0.27 -7.61
CA ASN A 28 10.58 -0.35 -8.79
C ASN A 28 10.64 -1.69 -9.54
N SER A 29 10.16 -2.80 -8.97
CA SER A 29 10.03 -4.09 -9.64
C SER A 29 8.72 -4.77 -9.21
N MET A 30 7.93 -5.28 -10.15
CA MET A 30 6.68 -5.97 -9.82
C MET A 30 6.96 -7.43 -9.47
N GLY A 31 6.37 -7.94 -8.38
CA GLY A 31 6.36 -9.37 -8.06
C GLY A 31 7.66 -9.96 -7.49
N SER A 32 8.73 -9.18 -7.34
CA SER A 32 9.96 -9.62 -6.66
C SER A 32 9.84 -9.45 -5.14
N GLU A 33 10.15 -10.48 -4.36
CA GLU A 33 10.16 -10.40 -2.89
C GLU A 33 11.17 -9.36 -2.36
N SER A 34 12.27 -9.12 -3.08
CA SER A 34 13.26 -8.08 -2.71
C SER A 34 12.73 -6.64 -2.85
N SER A 35 11.63 -6.45 -3.58
CA SER A 35 11.00 -5.16 -3.83
C SER A 35 9.70 -4.98 -3.03
N LEU A 36 9.28 -6.00 -2.29
CA LEU A 36 8.03 -6.01 -1.53
C LEU A 36 8.20 -5.15 -0.27
N VAL A 37 7.38 -4.11 -0.15
CA VAL A 37 7.41 -3.19 1.00
C VAL A 37 6.22 -3.38 1.94
N PHE A 38 5.13 -4.00 1.44
CA PHE A 38 3.94 -4.22 2.24
C PHE A 38 3.11 -5.36 1.67
N GLN A 39 2.45 -6.11 2.55
CA GLN A 39 1.44 -7.08 2.16
C GLN A 39 0.29 -7.14 3.17
N LEU A 40 -0.90 -7.39 2.67
CA LEU A 40 -2.11 -7.56 3.44
C LEU A 40 -2.96 -8.66 2.83
N MET A 41 -3.30 -9.67 3.62
CA MET A 41 -4.00 -10.86 3.16
C MET A 41 -5.41 -10.94 3.75
N ASN A 42 -6.29 -11.69 3.08
CA ASN A 42 -7.66 -12.00 3.52
C ASN A 42 -8.55 -10.77 3.74
N LEU A 43 -8.42 -9.72 2.92
CA LEU A 43 -9.31 -8.56 2.99
C LEU A 43 -10.73 -8.92 2.54
N GLY A 44 -11.72 -8.47 3.30
CA GLY A 44 -13.14 -8.66 2.95
C GLY A 44 -13.59 -10.13 2.99
N MET A 45 -12.96 -10.96 3.83
CA MET A 45 -13.29 -12.38 4.03
C MET A 45 -14.07 -12.65 5.33
N ASP A 46 -14.30 -11.62 6.15
CA ASP A 46 -14.95 -11.74 7.46
C ASP A 46 -16.49 -11.83 7.30
N ASN A 47 -17.08 -12.97 7.66
CA ASN A 47 -18.52 -13.24 7.55
C ASN A 47 -19.34 -12.82 8.80
N THR A 48 -18.88 -11.87 9.62
CA THR A 48 -19.48 -11.66 10.95
C THR A 48 -20.63 -10.66 11.01
N VAL A 49 -20.88 -9.82 9.99
CA VAL A 49 -22.01 -8.85 10.01
C VAL A 49 -22.56 -8.59 8.62
N CYS A 50 -23.18 -9.59 7.99
CA CYS A 50 -24.29 -9.28 7.09
C CYS A 50 -25.45 -8.81 7.98
N ARG A 51 -25.72 -7.49 8.00
CA ARG A 51 -26.91 -6.80 8.56
C ARG A 51 -26.82 -6.36 10.04
N HIS A 52 -26.30 -5.15 10.29
CA HIS A 52 -26.98 -4.05 11.02
C HIS A 52 -26.05 -2.83 11.33
N GLY A 53 -25.22 -2.38 10.40
CA GLY A 53 -24.47 -1.15 10.61
C GLY A 53 -23.70 -0.75 9.38
N ASN A 54 -23.74 0.55 9.06
CA ASN A 54 -22.98 1.20 8.01
C ASN A 54 -21.48 0.84 8.02
N HIS A 55 -20.78 1.31 6.98
CA HIS A 55 -19.32 1.49 6.87
C HIS A 55 -18.59 0.37 6.14
N GLY A 56 -18.57 0.49 4.79
CA GLY A 56 -17.48 -0.03 3.98
C GLY A 56 -16.15 0.25 4.67
N LEU A 57 -15.29 -0.75 4.68
CA LEU A 57 -14.12 -0.88 5.54
C LEU A 57 -13.07 0.20 5.24
N TYR A 58 -13.29 1.45 5.66
CA TYR A 58 -12.36 2.56 5.49
C TYR A 58 -11.12 2.31 6.35
N ARG A 59 -10.11 1.66 5.78
CA ARG A 59 -8.87 1.32 6.48
C ARG A 59 -7.71 2.11 5.90
N ASN A 60 -7.08 2.90 6.76
CA ASN A 60 -5.86 3.62 6.47
C ASN A 60 -4.65 2.75 6.80
N TYR A 61 -3.67 2.72 5.90
CA TYR A 61 -2.38 2.06 6.10
C TYR A 61 -1.26 3.07 5.89
N SER A 62 -0.15 2.84 6.57
CA SER A 62 1.11 3.57 6.42
C SER A 62 2.18 2.55 6.09
N VAL A 63 2.70 2.59 4.88
CA VAL A 63 3.76 1.71 4.39
C VAL A 63 5.08 2.46 4.43
N GLU A 64 6.07 1.87 5.09
CA GLU A 64 7.41 2.44 5.20
C GLU A 64 8.26 1.97 4.01
N ILE A 65 8.88 2.92 3.32
CA ILE A 65 9.72 2.69 2.13
C ILE A 65 11.08 3.33 2.41
N PRO A 66 12.12 2.54 2.71
CA PRO A 66 13.48 3.07 2.86
C PRO A 66 13.96 3.77 1.60
N SER A 67 14.69 4.88 1.73
CA SER A 67 15.34 5.60 0.61
C SER A 67 16.19 4.67 -0.25
N SER A 68 16.80 3.64 0.34
CA SER A 68 17.62 2.64 -0.38
C SER A 68 16.84 1.80 -1.41
N MET A 69 15.51 1.77 -1.34
CA MET A 69 14.66 1.12 -2.34
C MET A 69 14.28 2.04 -3.50
N LEU A 70 14.56 3.35 -3.37
CA LEU A 70 14.27 4.36 -4.36
C LEU A 70 15.53 4.72 -5.16
N ILE A 71 15.33 5.14 -6.40
CA ILE A 71 16.40 5.60 -7.30
C ILE A 71 16.27 7.11 -7.53
N LYS A 72 17.40 7.74 -7.90
CA LYS A 72 17.37 9.11 -8.43
C LYS A 72 16.66 9.11 -9.77
N GLY A 73 15.57 9.85 -9.88
CA GLY A 73 14.71 9.90 -11.06
C GLY A 73 13.36 9.24 -10.78
N ASP A 74 12.80 8.60 -11.79
CA ASP A 74 11.45 8.06 -11.73
C ASP A 74 11.42 6.74 -10.95
N ASN A 75 10.44 6.63 -10.05
CA ASN A 75 10.19 5.43 -9.28
C ASN A 75 8.78 4.93 -9.60
N SER A 76 8.58 3.62 -9.57
CA SER A 76 7.28 2.99 -9.77
C SER A 76 6.84 2.27 -8.50
N ILE A 77 5.58 2.45 -8.11
CA ILE A 77 4.96 1.72 -7.00
C ILE A 77 3.84 0.86 -7.58
N PHE A 78 3.94 -0.46 -7.39
CA PHE A 78 2.99 -1.43 -7.91
C PHE A 78 2.09 -1.91 -6.78
N LEU A 79 0.78 -1.68 -6.91
CA LEU A 79 -0.24 -2.21 -6.00
C LEU A 79 -0.90 -3.40 -6.68
N THR A 80 -0.58 -4.61 -6.21
CA THR A 80 -1.00 -5.87 -6.82
C THR A 80 -2.13 -6.48 -6.01
N GLN A 81 -3.27 -6.73 -6.65
CA GLN A 81 -4.25 -7.67 -6.13
C GLN A 81 -3.70 -9.08 -6.37
N ALA A 82 -3.33 -9.79 -5.30
CA ALA A 82 -2.59 -11.05 -5.37
C ALA A 82 -3.50 -12.29 -5.29
N ARG A 83 -4.82 -12.12 -5.13
CA ARG A 83 -5.78 -13.23 -5.06
C ARG A 83 -6.54 -13.41 -6.36
N GLY A 84 -6.17 -14.42 -7.13
CA GLY A 84 -6.92 -14.83 -8.31
C GLY A 84 -8.15 -15.71 -8.01
N GLY A 85 -8.94 -15.99 -9.04
CA GLY A 85 -9.92 -17.08 -9.06
C GLY A 85 -11.40 -16.70 -8.93
N ASP A 86 -11.75 -15.41 -8.81
CA ASP A 86 -13.15 -14.96 -8.77
C ASP A 86 -13.28 -13.55 -9.38
N GLU A 87 -14.31 -13.33 -10.19
CA GLU A 87 -14.62 -12.03 -10.80
C GLU A 87 -15.02 -10.96 -9.76
N LEU A 88 -15.38 -11.41 -8.55
CA LEU A 88 -15.80 -10.54 -7.44
C LEU A 88 -14.63 -10.08 -6.56
N CYS A 89 -13.40 -10.50 -6.83
CA CYS A 89 -12.22 -10.03 -6.11
C CYS A 89 -11.89 -8.58 -6.51
N GLY A 90 -11.82 -7.66 -5.54
CA GLY A 90 -11.46 -6.27 -5.83
C GLY A 90 -11.03 -5.44 -4.62
N LEU A 91 -10.26 -4.39 -4.92
CA LEU A 91 -9.87 -3.34 -3.99
C LEU A 91 -10.33 -2.00 -4.56
N LEU A 92 -11.00 -1.19 -3.74
CA LEU A 92 -11.34 0.19 -4.04
C LEU A 92 -10.52 1.11 -3.14
N TYR A 93 -9.68 1.94 -3.74
CA TYR A 93 -8.88 2.93 -3.04
C TYR A 93 -9.62 4.27 -2.96
N ASP A 94 -9.47 4.97 -1.84
CA ASP A 94 -9.95 6.35 -1.68
C ASP A 94 -8.80 7.36 -1.74
N TYR A 95 -7.65 7.01 -1.16
CA TYR A 95 -6.55 7.94 -0.95
C TYR A 95 -5.20 7.26 -1.10
N LEU A 96 -4.26 7.95 -1.75
CA LEU A 96 -2.84 7.59 -1.83
C LEU A 96 -2.00 8.87 -1.67
N ARG A 97 -1.02 8.84 -0.76
CA ARG A 97 -0.03 9.92 -0.59
C ARG A 97 1.34 9.33 -0.26
N LEU A 98 2.37 9.77 -0.96
CA LEU A 98 3.76 9.49 -0.59
C LEU A 98 4.32 10.71 0.16
N GLU A 99 4.84 10.48 1.37
CA GLU A 99 5.51 11.46 2.21
C GLU A 99 7.03 11.25 2.15
N ALA A 100 7.79 12.34 1.99
CA ALA A 100 9.24 12.31 2.17
C ALA A 100 9.59 12.13 3.67
N PRO A 101 10.82 11.68 3.98
CA PRO A 101 11.31 11.68 5.36
C PRO A 101 11.21 13.08 5.97
N ASP A 102 10.90 13.16 7.25
CA ASP A 102 10.91 14.44 7.96
C ASP A 102 12.35 14.99 7.96
N ASP A 103 12.52 16.25 7.55
CA ASP A 103 13.78 17.01 7.70
C ASP A 103 13.96 17.40 9.18
N THR A 104 13.93 16.44 10.10
CA THR A 104 14.41 16.67 11.46
C THR A 104 15.89 16.30 11.50
N PRO A 105 16.81 17.29 11.49
CA PRO A 105 18.20 16.99 11.83
C PRO A 105 18.18 16.34 13.21
N SER A 106 18.83 15.17 13.33
CA SER A 106 19.06 14.54 14.62
C SER A 106 19.80 15.53 15.51
N SER A 107 19.12 15.99 16.56
CA SER A 107 19.71 16.83 17.62
C SER A 107 20.89 16.17 18.30
#